data_AF-A0A1C6S7W4-F1
#
_entry.id   AF-A0A1C6S7W4-F1
#
_cell.length_a   1.000
_cell.length_b   1.000
_cell.length_c   1.000
_cell.angle_alpha   90.00
_cell.angle_beta   90.00
_cell.angle_gamma   90.00
#
_symmetry.space_group_name_H-M   'P 1'
#
loop_
_entity.id
_entity.type
_entity.pdbx_description
1 polymer ?
#
loop_
_entity_poly.entity_id
_entity_poly.type
_entity_poly.pdbx_seq_one_letter_code
_entity_poly.pdbx_strand_id
1 'polypeptide(L)'
;MASGSCGVRVDLPHPSYTTANQIHTRVESFCQGSTIVNNTITGKSYRSRWYGWEHMKTKTTGPKTAWRVRVTVDVNCDNGSWHRWRTEGYGSGILDGQPVSAAAYEENDDEIQCGANN
;
A
#
# COMPACT_ATOMS: atom_id res chain seq x y z
N MET A 1 -3.69 -6.42 -14.87
CA MET A 1 -2.39 -6.73 -15.50
C MET A 1 -1.39 -5.63 -15.13
N ALA A 2 -0.55 -5.84 -14.12
CA ALA A 2 0.63 -4.99 -13.91
C ALA A 2 1.76 -5.59 -14.75
N SER A 3 1.91 -5.14 -15.99
CA SER A 3 2.98 -5.60 -16.88
C SER A 3 3.65 -4.39 -17.53
N GLY A 4 4.22 -3.55 -16.69
CA GLY A 4 5.34 -2.68 -17.05
C GLY A 4 6.56 -3.17 -16.27
N SER A 5 7.75 -3.02 -16.84
CA SER A 5 9.02 -3.21 -16.10
C SER A 5 9.07 -2.32 -14.86
N CYS A 6 8.35 -1.19 -14.84
CA CYS A 6 8.29 -0.25 -13.73
C CYS A 6 6.85 0.12 -13.38
N GLY A 7 6.58 0.39 -12.10
CA GLY A 7 5.25 0.77 -11.64
C GLY A 7 5.10 0.79 -10.12
N VAL A 8 3.85 0.86 -9.68
CA VAL A 8 3.44 0.70 -8.27
C VAL A 8 2.52 -0.49 -8.16
N ARG A 9 2.66 -1.26 -7.07
CA ARG A 9 1.73 -2.33 -6.70
C ARG A 9 1.32 -2.22 -5.25
N VAL A 10 0.12 -2.71 -4.97
CA VAL A 10 -0.47 -2.77 -3.63
C VAL A 10 -0.87 -4.22 -3.41
N ASP A 11 -0.45 -4.79 -2.27
CA ASP A 11 -0.89 -6.12 -1.85
C ASP A 11 -2.33 -6.03 -1.32
N LEU A 12 -3.09 -7.13 -1.36
CA LEU A 12 -4.43 -7.17 -0.78
C LEU A 12 -4.37 -6.85 0.73
N PRO A 13 -5.23 -5.95 1.27
CA PRO A 13 -5.28 -5.71 2.70
C PRO A 13 -5.63 -7.00 3.46
N HIS A 14 -4.90 -7.27 4.54
CA HIS A 14 -5.09 -8.50 5.33
C HIS A 14 -4.82 -8.28 6.82
N PRO A 15 -5.38 -9.11 7.70
CA PRO A 15 -5.02 -9.10 9.12
C PRO A 15 -3.53 -9.40 9.31
N SER A 16 -2.88 -8.69 10.23
CA SER A 16 -1.50 -8.96 10.59
C SER A 16 -1.37 -10.31 11.26
N TYR A 17 -0.42 -11.13 10.80
CA TYR A 17 -0.12 -12.44 11.39
C TYR A 17 0.72 -12.37 12.66
N THR A 18 1.37 -11.22 12.93
CA THR A 18 2.34 -11.08 14.03
C THR A 18 1.93 -10.03 15.06
N THR A 19 0.93 -9.21 14.77
CA THR A 19 0.48 -8.13 15.64
C THR A 19 -1.03 -8.15 15.67
N ALA A 20 -1.58 -8.59 16.80
CA ALA A 20 -3.01 -8.48 17.04
C ALA A 20 -3.47 -7.03 16.80
N ASN A 21 -4.73 -6.85 16.39
CA ASN A 21 -5.34 -5.53 16.18
C ASN A 21 -4.79 -4.71 15.01
N GLN A 22 -4.24 -5.34 13.97
CA GLN A 22 -3.78 -4.61 12.80
C GLN A 22 -4.25 -5.19 11.47
N ILE A 23 -4.59 -4.29 10.54
CA ILE A 23 -4.65 -4.59 9.11
C ILE A 23 -3.38 -4.08 8.46
N HIS A 24 -2.71 -4.95 7.72
CA HIS A 24 -1.50 -4.63 6.98
C HIS A 24 -1.81 -4.55 5.50
N THR A 25 -1.17 -3.60 4.84
CA THR A 25 -1.09 -3.57 3.38
C THR A 25 0.28 -3.10 2.96
N ARG A 26 0.92 -3.81 2.03
CA ARG A 26 2.18 -3.38 1.45
C ARG A 26 1.94 -2.60 0.18
N VAL A 27 2.66 -1.49 0.04
CA VAL A 27 2.73 -0.70 -1.19
C VAL A 27 4.18 -0.68 -1.64
N GLU A 28 4.41 -0.88 -2.93
CA GLU A 28 5.75 -0.95 -3.50
C GLU A 28 5.83 -0.18 -4.81
N SER A 29 6.87 0.65 -4.94
CA SER A 29 7.37 1.20 -6.20
C SER A 29 8.51 0.33 -6.70
N PHE A 30 8.48 -0.06 -7.97
CA PHE A 30 9.48 -0.95 -8.57
C PHE A 30 9.84 -0.53 -10.00
N CYS A 31 11.04 -0.88 -10.44
CA CYS A 31 11.52 -0.78 -11.81
C CYS A 31 12.57 -1.87 -12.05
N GLN A 32 12.24 -2.88 -12.86
CA GLN A 32 13.13 -3.98 -13.21
C GLN A 32 14.17 -3.51 -14.22
N GLY A 33 15.44 -3.74 -13.92
CA GLY A 33 16.55 -3.39 -14.81
C GLY A 33 17.06 -1.95 -14.68
N SER A 34 16.32 -1.07 -14.00
CA SER A 34 16.71 0.34 -13.81
C SER A 34 16.51 0.80 -12.37
N THR A 35 17.31 1.78 -11.94
CA THR A 35 17.17 2.40 -10.63
C THR A 35 16.37 3.69 -10.75
N ILE A 36 15.36 3.86 -9.90
CA ILE A 36 14.62 5.12 -9.77
C ILE A 36 15.37 6.00 -8.77
N VAL A 37 15.79 7.19 -9.18
CA VAL A 37 16.40 8.21 -8.32
C VAL A 37 15.29 8.95 -7.57
N ASN A 38 15.55 9.30 -6.30
CA ASN A 38 14.57 9.94 -5.43
C ASN A 38 13.22 9.20 -5.33
N ASN A 39 13.26 7.87 -5.45
CA ASN A 39 12.08 7.02 -5.40
C ASN A 39 11.38 7.17 -4.04
N THR A 40 10.15 7.65 -4.08
CA THR A 40 9.29 7.89 -2.94
C THR A 40 7.99 7.12 -3.14
N ILE A 41 7.56 6.40 -2.11
CA ILE A 41 6.32 5.63 -2.11
C ILE A 41 5.46 6.02 -0.92
N THR A 42 4.18 6.26 -1.16
CA THR A 42 3.18 6.58 -0.14
C THR A 42 2.04 5.60 -0.25
N GLY A 43 1.68 4.96 0.87
CA GLY A 43 0.46 4.19 1.00
C GLY A 43 -0.56 4.92 1.85
N LYS A 44 -1.83 4.93 1.43
CA LYS A 44 -2.97 5.45 2.19
C LYS A 44 -3.99 4.33 2.35
N SER A 45 -4.32 3.97 3.58
CA SER A 45 -5.29 2.92 3.87
C SER A 45 -6.59 3.51 4.40
N TYR A 46 -7.67 2.88 3.99
CA TYR A 46 -9.05 3.29 4.21
C TYR A 46 -9.88 2.11 4.69
N ARG A 47 -10.88 2.42 5.51
CA ARG A 47 -11.86 1.48 6.04
C ARG A 47 -13.24 1.83 5.48
N SER A 48 -14.05 0.83 5.15
CA SER A 48 -15.42 1.07 4.71
C SER A 48 -16.27 1.75 5.79
N ARG A 49 -17.01 2.80 5.41
CA ARG A 49 -17.95 3.51 6.28
C ARG A 49 -19.16 3.98 5.48
N TRP A 50 -20.34 3.43 5.81
CA TRP A 50 -21.64 3.80 5.21
C TRP A 50 -21.58 3.66 3.68
N TYR A 51 -21.53 4.79 2.95
CA TYR A 51 -21.48 4.83 1.49
C TYR A 51 -20.10 5.20 0.94
N GLY A 52 -19.03 5.07 1.74
CA GLY A 52 -17.70 5.46 1.31
C GLY A 52 -16.57 4.87 2.14
N TRP A 53 -15.45 5.57 2.11
CA TRP A 53 -14.17 5.15 2.65
C TRP A 53 -13.69 6.19 3.66
N GLU A 54 -13.45 5.75 4.89
CA GLU A 54 -12.84 6.55 5.94
C GLU A 54 -11.32 6.40 5.86
N HIS A 55 -10.60 7.51 5.78
CA HIS A 55 -9.14 7.49 5.82
C HIS A 55 -8.66 7.08 7.22
N MET A 56 -7.76 6.10 7.28
CA MET A 56 -7.26 5.54 8.54
C MET A 56 -5.80 5.85 8.78
N LYS A 57 -4.96 5.72 7.75
CA LYS A 57 -3.52 5.91 7.88
C LYS A 57 -2.86 6.26 6.57
N THR A 58 -1.83 7.09 6.65
CA THR A 58 -0.88 7.34 5.56
C THR A 58 0.51 6.96 6.04
N LYS A 59 1.30 6.32 5.18
CA LYS A 59 2.72 6.05 5.45
C LYS A 59 3.55 6.28 4.20
N THR A 60 4.66 6.98 4.37
CA THR A 60 5.57 7.33 3.28
C THR A 60 6.96 6.75 3.55
N THR A 61 7.66 6.35 2.50
CA THR A 61 9.06 5.94 2.56
C THR A 61 9.79 6.48 1.34
N GLY A 62 10.99 7.02 1.55
CA GLY A 62 11.74 7.74 0.53
C GLY A 62 12.12 9.15 1.01
N PRO A 63 12.84 9.92 0.18
CA PRO A 63 13.38 9.53 -1.13
C PRO A 63 14.53 8.52 -0.98
N LYS A 64 14.58 7.52 -1.87
CA LYS A 64 15.70 6.57 -1.96
C LYS A 64 16.06 6.34 -3.42
N THR A 65 17.35 6.24 -3.73
CA THR A 65 17.80 5.80 -5.06
C THR A 65 17.86 4.29 -5.06
N ALA A 66 16.80 3.65 -5.56
CA ALA A 66 16.66 2.20 -5.60
C ALA A 66 15.71 1.76 -6.71
N TRP A 67 15.99 0.60 -7.29
CA TRP A 67 15.10 -0.06 -8.24
C TRP A 67 13.76 -0.47 -7.57
N ARG A 68 13.72 -0.57 -6.24
CA ARG A 68 12.52 -0.89 -5.46
C ARG A 68 12.49 -0.19 -4.11
N VAL A 69 11.35 0.42 -3.78
CA VAL A 69 11.05 0.97 -2.46
C VAL A 69 9.68 0.49 -2.02
N ARG A 70 9.56 0.04 -0.77
CA ARG A 70 8.30 -0.47 -0.20
C ARG A 70 7.97 0.19 1.11
N VAL A 71 6.68 0.24 1.43
CA VAL A 71 6.13 0.67 2.71
C VAL A 71 4.98 -0.26 3.10
N THR A 72 4.94 -0.69 4.36
CA THR A 72 3.78 -1.41 4.91
C THR A 72 2.94 -0.43 5.70
N VAL A 73 1.70 -0.19 5.27
CA VAL A 73 0.69 0.56 6.02
C VAL A 73 0.05 -0.39 7.03
N ASP A 74 0.34 -0.15 8.31
CA ASP A 74 -0.14 -0.92 9.46
C ASP A 74 -1.25 -0.14 10.18
N VAL A 75 -2.51 -0.42 9.88
CA VAL A 75 -3.65 0.28 10.51
C VAL A 75 -4.04 -0.43 11.79
N ASN A 76 -4.12 0.30 12.90
CA ASN A 76 -4.71 -0.22 14.14
C ASN A 76 -6.23 -0.30 14.00
N CYS A 77 -6.82 -1.39 14.48
CA CYS A 77 -8.25 -1.64 14.44
C CYS A 77 -8.73 -2.37 15.70
N ASP A 78 -10.04 -2.28 15.97
CA ASP A 78 -10.64 -2.97 17.10
C ASP A 78 -10.65 -4.47 16.83
N ASN A 79 -10.13 -5.27 17.76
CA ASN A 79 -10.06 -6.72 17.58
C ASN A 79 -11.46 -7.29 17.34
N GLY A 80 -11.61 -8.14 16.34
CA GLY A 80 -12.88 -8.76 15.99
C GLY A 80 -13.83 -7.88 15.17
N SER A 81 -13.50 -6.61 14.91
CA SER A 81 -14.28 -5.75 14.00
C SER A 81 -14.18 -6.24 12.56
N TRP A 82 -15.29 -6.10 11.82
CA TRP A 82 -15.42 -6.49 10.43
C TRP A 82 -15.58 -5.26 9.56
N HIS A 83 -14.70 -5.12 8.57
CA HIS A 83 -14.75 -4.02 7.62
C HIS A 83 -14.13 -4.45 6.29
N ARG A 84 -14.54 -3.81 5.20
CA ARG A 84 -13.74 -3.81 3.97
C ARG A 84 -12.63 -2.79 4.10
N TRP A 85 -11.50 -3.10 3.50
CA TRP A 85 -10.33 -2.22 3.50
C TRP A 85 -9.91 -1.93 2.07
N ARG A 86 -9.41 -0.73 1.85
CA ARG A 86 -8.81 -0.30 0.59
C ARG A 86 -7.50 0.41 0.90
N THR A 87 -6.46 0.10 0.13
CA THR A 87 -5.20 0.85 0.20
C THR A 87 -4.83 1.39 -1.17
N GLU A 88 -4.54 2.68 -1.22
CA GLU A 88 -4.05 3.38 -2.40
C GLU A 88 -2.54 3.59 -2.27
N GLY A 89 -1.80 3.30 -3.32
CA GLY A 89 -0.35 3.46 -3.42
C GLY A 89 0.01 4.52 -4.45
N TYR A 90 0.93 5.43 -4.08
CA TYR A 90 1.43 6.50 -4.93
C TYR A 90 2.95 6.51 -4.92
N GLY A 91 3.55 6.28 -6.09
CA GLY A 91 4.99 6.30 -6.30
C GLY A 91 5.42 7.46 -7.16
N SER A 92 6.56 8.06 -6.84
CA SER A 92 7.21 9.08 -7.68
C SER A 92 8.73 8.97 -7.61
N GLY A 93 9.41 9.49 -8.63
CA GLY A 93 10.85 9.55 -8.69
C GLY A 93 11.35 10.04 -10.03
N ILE A 94 12.61 9.74 -10.34
CA ILE A 94 13.24 10.08 -11.61
C ILE A 94 13.79 8.80 -12.24
N LEU A 95 13.40 8.52 -13.49
CA LEU A 95 13.87 7.40 -14.30
C LEU A 95 14.48 7.98 -15.58
N ASP A 96 15.74 7.62 -15.87
CA ASP A 96 16.48 8.09 -17.06
C ASP A 96 16.47 9.63 -17.21
N GLY A 97 16.58 10.33 -16.09
CA GLY A 97 16.58 11.80 -16.02
C GLY A 97 15.21 12.46 -16.13
N GLN A 98 14.13 11.69 -16.29
CA GLN A 98 12.75 12.19 -16.41
C GLN A 98 11.95 11.93 -15.13
N PRO A 99 11.12 12.88 -14.67
CA PRO A 99 10.21 12.65 -13.56
C PRO A 99 9.15 11.60 -13.96
N VAL A 100 8.93 10.63 -13.08
CA VAL A 100 7.93 9.58 -13.26
C VAL A 100 7.05 9.48 -12.03
N SER A 101 5.80 9.07 -12.23
CA SER A 101 4.87 8.73 -11.16
C SER A 101 3.95 7.60 -11.59
N ALA A 102 3.45 6.85 -10.62
CA ALA A 102 2.45 5.81 -10.84
C ALA A 102 1.58 5.66 -9.59
N ALA A 103 0.37 5.13 -9.79
CA ALA A 103 -0.53 4.80 -8.70
C ALA A 103 -1.19 3.44 -8.95
N ALA A 104 -1.53 2.77 -7.86
CA ALA A 104 -2.32 1.55 -7.86
C ALA A 104 -3.16 1.52 -6.58
N TYR A 105 -4.17 0.66 -6.53
CA TYR A 105 -4.91 0.39 -5.30
C TYR A 105 -5.25 -1.09 -5.23
N GLU A 106 -5.53 -1.57 -4.02
CA GLU A 106 -6.24 -2.83 -3.80
C GLU A 106 -7.27 -2.69 -2.69
N GLU A 107 -8.34 -3.47 -2.81
CA GLU A 107 -9.43 -3.51 -1.84
C GLU A 107 -9.93 -4.93 -1.60
N ASN A 108 -10.54 -5.17 -0.45
CA ASN A 108 -11.27 -6.41 -0.21
C ASN A 108 -12.70 -6.30 -0.76
N ASP A 109 -13.11 -7.29 -1.55
CA ASP A 109 -14.51 -7.43 -2.01
C ASP A 109 -15.45 -7.64 -0.82
N ASP A 110 -15.03 -8.51 0.11
CA ASP A 110 -15.75 -8.86 1.35
C ASP A 110 -15.08 -8.26 2.59
N GLU A 111 -15.84 -8.15 3.68
CA GLU A 111 -15.30 -7.71 4.97
C GLU A 111 -14.30 -8.73 5.52
N ILE A 112 -13.19 -8.23 6.07
CA ILE A 112 -12.21 -9.03 6.80
C ILE A 112 -12.22 -8.65 8.27
N GLN A 113 -11.94 -9.64 9.13
CA GLN A 113 -11.89 -9.44 10.56
C GLN A 113 -10.52 -8.92 11.01
N CYS A 114 -10.51 -7.82 11.76
CA CYS A 114 -9.31 -7.33 12.42
C CYS A 114 -8.81 -8.34 13.48
N GLY A 115 -7.53 -8.72 13.41
CA GLY A 115 -6.90 -9.58 14.41
C GLY A 115 -7.28 -11.07 14.35
N ALA A 116 -7.97 -11.52 13.29
CA ALA A 116 -8.10 -12.94 12.98
C ALA A 116 -6.72 -13.49 12.55
N ASN A 117 -5.91 -13.89 13.53
CA ASN A 117 -4.78 -14.77 13.27
C ASN A 117 -5.39 -16.13 12.90
N ASN A 118 -5.39 -16.46 11.60
CA ASN A 118 -5.73 -17.82 11.14
C ASN A 118 -4.82 -18.85 11.81
#